data_AF-A0A1Y1QAJ0-F1
#
_entry.id   AF-A0A1Y1QAJ0-F1
#
_cell.length_a   1.000
_cell.length_b   1.000
_cell.length_c   1.000
_cell.angle_alpha   90.00
_cell.angle_beta   90.00
_cell.angle_gamma   90.00
#
_symmetry.space_group_name_H-M   'P 1'
#
loop_
_entity.id
_entity.type
_entity.pdbx_description
1 polymer ?
#
loop_
_entity_poly.entity_id
_entity_poly.type
_entity_poly.pdbx_seq_one_letter_code
_entity_poly.pdbx_strand_id
1 'polypeptide(L)'
;MMAVHFKFAPTALECRDALSAIVQIGDTLWVANDESIHLERLSYQGAEADGNPLYAAHTRFALHDYLSLPVAADADDNEVDVEGLAYHDRYLWVVGSHSLKRKKPQSDKSTEKGIERLVRIVPDPNRYVIARIPLNMVDGV
;
A
#
# COMPACT_ATOMS: atom_id res chain seq x y z
N MET A 1 -27.17 -6.20 0.34
CA MET A 1 -25.97 -5.41 0.05
C MET A 1 -24.92 -6.38 -0.43
N MET A 2 -24.32 -6.17 -1.59
CA MET A 2 -23.25 -7.05 -2.10
C MET A 2 -21.95 -6.62 -1.45
N ALA A 3 -21.27 -7.53 -0.77
CA ALA A 3 -19.96 -7.34 -0.19
C ALA A 3 -18.88 -7.95 -1.09
N VAL A 4 -17.63 -7.59 -0.89
CA VAL A 4 -16.48 -8.26 -1.51
C VAL A 4 -15.62 -8.81 -0.38
N HIS A 5 -15.27 -10.08 -0.45
CA HIS A 5 -14.48 -10.75 0.58
C HIS A 5 -13.02 -10.81 0.18
N PHE A 6 -12.13 -10.32 1.04
CA PHE A 6 -10.68 -10.38 0.87
C PHE A 6 -10.07 -11.36 1.87
N LYS A 7 -9.21 -12.26 1.39
CA LYS A 7 -8.46 -13.19 2.23
C LYS A 7 -6.96 -12.98 2.05
N PHE A 8 -6.38 -12.21 2.95
CA PHE A 8 -4.94 -11.94 3.03
C PHE A 8 -4.19 -13.11 3.70
N ALA A 9 -2.93 -13.29 3.33
CA ALA A 9 -2.03 -14.15 4.10
C ALA A 9 -1.73 -13.49 5.47
N PRO A 10 -1.37 -14.27 6.51
CA PRO A 10 -1.08 -13.73 7.85
C PRO A 10 -0.06 -12.60 7.86
N THR A 11 0.90 -12.62 6.93
CA THR A 11 1.97 -11.60 6.82
C THR A 11 1.45 -10.24 6.37
N ALA A 12 0.25 -10.14 5.79
CA ALA A 12 -0.32 -8.89 5.27
C ALA A 12 -1.64 -8.51 5.96
N LEU A 13 -1.89 -9.00 7.19
CA LEU A 13 -3.09 -8.60 7.93
C LEU A 13 -3.11 -7.09 8.23
N GLU A 14 -1.96 -6.46 8.42
CA GLU A 14 -1.85 -5.00 8.59
C GLU A 14 -2.30 -4.24 7.33
N CYS A 15 -2.17 -4.83 6.14
CA CYS A 15 -2.68 -4.22 4.91
C CYS A 15 -4.20 -4.07 4.93
N ARG A 16 -4.92 -5.03 5.53
CA ARG A 16 -6.38 -4.98 5.66
C ARG A 16 -6.86 -3.75 6.44
N ASP A 17 -6.10 -3.34 7.46
CA ASP A 17 -6.56 -2.35 8.44
C ASP A 17 -6.34 -0.91 7.96
N ALA A 18 -5.58 -0.72 6.88
CA ALA A 18 -5.17 0.60 6.39
C ALA A 18 -5.16 0.71 4.85
N LEU A 19 -6.09 0.02 4.16
CA LEU A 19 -6.21 0.08 2.70
C LEU A 19 -6.42 1.51 2.21
N SER A 20 -5.56 1.95 1.31
CA SER A 20 -5.52 3.32 0.77
C SER A 20 -5.67 3.36 -0.75
N ALA A 21 -5.26 2.31 -1.46
CA ALA A 21 -5.35 2.25 -2.92
C ALA A 21 -5.74 0.86 -3.44
N ILE A 22 -6.46 0.85 -4.56
CA ILE A 22 -6.97 -0.37 -5.21
C ILE A 22 -7.07 -0.19 -6.72
N VAL A 23 -6.68 -1.21 -7.48
CA VAL A 23 -6.94 -1.31 -8.92
C VAL A 23 -7.21 -2.77 -9.30
N GLN A 24 -8.26 -3.00 -10.09
CA GLN A 24 -8.54 -4.31 -10.65
C GLN A 24 -7.82 -4.47 -11.99
N ILE A 25 -7.14 -5.60 -12.20
CA ILE A 25 -6.46 -5.97 -13.44
C ILE A 25 -6.85 -7.41 -13.77
N GLY A 26 -7.76 -7.59 -14.74
CA GLY A 26 -8.35 -8.89 -15.05
C GLY A 26 -9.02 -9.51 -13.83
N ASP A 27 -8.65 -10.75 -13.52
CA ASP A 27 -9.12 -11.50 -12.34
C ASP A 27 -8.30 -11.19 -11.08
N THR A 28 -7.43 -10.18 -11.10
CA THR A 28 -6.63 -9.79 -9.95
C THR A 28 -7.05 -8.44 -9.38
N LEU A 29 -6.91 -8.32 -8.08
CA LEU A 29 -7.07 -7.08 -7.33
C LEU A 29 -5.71 -6.71 -6.75
N TRP A 30 -5.18 -5.58 -7.20
CA TRP A 30 -3.97 -5.00 -6.63
C TRP A 30 -4.38 -3.95 -5.61
N VAL A 31 -3.80 -4.03 -4.42
CA VAL A 31 -4.07 -3.12 -3.31
C VAL A 31 -2.78 -2.67 -2.66
N ALA A 32 -2.84 -1.54 -1.98
CA ALA A 32 -1.79 -1.03 -1.11
C ALA A 32 -2.40 -0.45 0.17
N ASN A 33 -1.57 -0.28 1.19
CA ASN A 33 -1.90 0.47 2.38
C ASN A 33 -0.98 1.69 2.54
N ASP A 34 -1.38 2.63 3.38
CA ASP A 34 -0.63 3.84 3.72
C ASP A 34 0.53 3.55 4.70
N GLU A 35 0.44 2.46 5.47
CA GLU A 35 1.43 2.12 6.50
C GLU A 35 2.59 1.21 6.04
N SER A 36 2.68 0.81 4.77
CA SER A 36 3.74 -0.11 4.32
C SER A 36 4.45 0.25 3.01
N ILE A 37 5.48 -0.54 2.68
CA ILE A 37 6.30 -0.44 1.45
C ILE A 37 6.00 -1.55 0.45
N HIS A 38 4.77 -2.07 0.44
CA HIS A 38 4.40 -3.24 -0.35
C HIS A 38 3.19 -2.98 -1.24
N LEU A 39 3.15 -3.72 -2.34
CA LEU A 39 1.95 -3.96 -3.12
C LEU A 39 1.44 -5.36 -2.80
N GLU A 40 0.14 -5.49 -2.68
CA GLU A 40 -0.51 -6.76 -2.44
C GLU A 40 -1.40 -7.11 -3.63
N ARG A 41 -1.38 -8.37 -4.06
CA ARG A 41 -2.25 -8.88 -5.12
C ARG A 41 -3.10 -10.01 -4.58
N LEU A 42 -4.40 -9.93 -4.82
CA LEU A 42 -5.35 -11.00 -4.60
C LEU A 42 -5.89 -11.46 -5.95
N SER A 43 -6.23 -12.73 -6.09
CA SER A 43 -6.86 -13.29 -7.29
C SER A 43 -8.30 -13.65 -6.98
N TYR A 44 -9.21 -13.42 -7.92
CA TYR A 44 -10.59 -13.85 -7.85
C TYR A 44 -10.66 -15.37 -7.74
N GLN A 45 -11.52 -15.88 -6.87
CA GLN A 45 -11.69 -17.30 -6.57
C GLN A 45 -13.13 -17.77 -6.74
N GLY A 46 -13.97 -16.99 -7.42
CA GLY A 46 -15.40 -17.24 -7.52
C GLY A 46 -16.21 -16.49 -6.46
N ALA A 47 -17.43 -16.96 -6.21
CA ALA A 47 -18.32 -16.41 -5.19
C ALA A 47 -18.43 -17.37 -4.00
N GLU A 48 -18.54 -16.81 -2.79
CA GLU A 48 -18.85 -17.53 -1.56
C GLU A 48 -20.30 -18.02 -1.55
N ALA A 49 -20.66 -18.83 -0.54
CA ALA A 49 -22.01 -19.40 -0.41
C ALA A 49 -23.12 -18.34 -0.29
N ASP A 50 -22.77 -17.12 0.12
CA ASP A 50 -23.66 -15.96 0.22
C ASP A 50 -23.74 -15.14 -1.09
N GLY A 51 -23.06 -15.59 -2.14
CA GLY A 51 -23.01 -14.95 -3.45
C GLY A 51 -22.00 -13.80 -3.56
N ASN A 52 -21.25 -13.49 -2.52
CA ASN A 52 -20.26 -12.41 -2.55
C ASN A 52 -18.95 -12.85 -3.23
N PRO A 53 -18.34 -12.04 -4.12
CA PRO A 53 -17.06 -12.36 -4.74
C PRO A 53 -15.93 -12.51 -3.70
N LEU A 54 -15.13 -13.56 -3.87
CA LEU A 54 -13.95 -13.85 -3.05
C LEU A 54 -12.68 -13.52 -3.83
N TYR A 55 -11.85 -12.65 -3.26
CA TYR A 55 -10.46 -12.43 -3.68
C TYR A 55 -9.52 -13.00 -2.62
N ALA A 56 -8.74 -14.00 -3.00
CA ALA A 56 -7.77 -14.69 -2.12
C ALA A 56 -6.47 -14.94 -2.89
N ALA A 57 -5.79 -16.08 -2.67
CA ALA A 57 -4.50 -16.40 -3.31
C ALA A 57 -3.50 -15.23 -3.24
N HIS A 58 -3.39 -14.66 -2.04
CA HIS A 58 -2.65 -13.44 -1.77
C HIS A 58 -1.16 -13.59 -2.10
N THR A 59 -0.61 -12.60 -2.81
CA THR A 59 0.82 -12.47 -3.12
C THR A 59 1.27 -11.07 -2.73
N ARG A 60 2.46 -10.98 -2.11
CA ARG A 60 3.07 -9.72 -1.66
C ARG A 60 4.29 -9.36 -2.50
N PHE A 61 4.45 -8.07 -2.79
CA PHE A 61 5.55 -7.52 -3.58
C PHE A 61 6.16 -6.33 -2.84
N ALA A 62 7.44 -6.41 -2.46
CA ALA A 62 8.13 -5.26 -1.86
C ALA A 62 8.46 -4.23 -2.95
N LEU A 63 8.14 -2.95 -2.72
CA LEU A 63 8.43 -1.89 -3.69
C LEU A 63 9.93 -1.74 -3.96
N HIS A 64 10.77 -2.03 -2.97
CA HIS A 64 12.23 -2.03 -3.10
C HIS A 64 12.78 -3.03 -4.12
N ASP A 65 12.03 -4.09 -4.44
CA ASP A 65 12.45 -5.07 -5.45
C ASP A 65 12.34 -4.48 -6.87
N TYR A 66 11.52 -3.44 -7.05
CA TYR A 66 11.19 -2.87 -8.36
C TYR A 66 11.61 -1.40 -8.51
N LEU A 67 11.75 -0.67 -7.40
CA LEU A 67 12.00 0.77 -7.38
C LEU A 67 13.23 1.10 -6.53
N SER A 68 14.07 2.00 -7.03
CA SER A 68 15.13 2.63 -6.23
C SER A 68 14.54 3.75 -5.37
N LEU A 69 13.99 3.38 -4.21
CA LEU A 69 13.40 4.33 -3.28
C LEU A 69 14.48 5.14 -2.51
N PRO A 70 14.24 6.43 -2.21
CA PRO A 70 15.21 7.27 -1.51
C PRO A 70 15.61 6.82 -0.10
N VAL A 71 14.68 6.23 0.66
CA VAL A 71 14.93 5.70 2.01
C VAL A 71 15.14 4.19 1.91
N ALA A 72 16.15 3.66 2.60
CA ALA A 72 16.53 2.25 2.56
C ALA A 72 15.43 1.31 3.13
N ALA A 73 15.42 0.06 2.66
CA ALA A 73 14.43 -0.93 3.02
C ALA A 73 14.45 -1.34 4.51
N ASP A 74 15.59 -1.15 5.19
CA ASP A 74 15.81 -1.48 6.59
C ASP A 74 15.67 -0.28 7.54
N ALA A 75 15.33 0.91 7.03
CA ALA A 75 15.05 2.07 7.85
C ALA A 75 13.66 1.98 8.49
N ASP A 76 13.54 2.42 9.75
CA ASP A 76 12.30 2.38 10.54
C ASP A 76 11.12 3.16 9.93
N ASP A 77 11.40 4.14 9.07
CA ASP A 77 10.43 5.12 8.55
C ASP A 77 10.58 5.23 7.03
N ASN A 78 10.29 4.13 6.34
CA ASN A 78 10.48 3.98 4.91
C ASN A 78 9.17 3.86 4.12
N GLU A 79 8.03 4.09 4.74
CA GLU A 79 6.70 4.01 4.11
C GLU A 79 6.60 4.87 2.84
N VAL A 80 5.91 4.35 1.82
CA VAL A 80 5.64 5.10 0.58
C VAL A 80 4.34 5.87 0.68
N ASP A 81 3.44 5.47 1.60
CA ASP A 81 2.12 6.10 1.76
C ASP A 81 1.38 6.06 0.41
N VAL A 82 1.20 4.86 -0.13
CA VAL A 82 0.64 4.66 -1.49
C VAL A 82 -0.83 5.04 -1.46
N GLU A 83 -1.20 6.07 -2.21
CA GLU A 83 -2.57 6.62 -2.25
C GLU A 83 -3.23 6.49 -3.62
N GLY A 84 -2.49 5.97 -4.61
CA GLY A 84 -2.99 5.81 -5.95
C GLY A 84 -2.38 4.62 -6.66
N LEU A 85 -3.25 3.81 -7.26
CA LEU A 85 -2.89 2.76 -8.20
C LEU A 85 -3.68 2.93 -9.50
N ALA A 86 -3.03 2.71 -10.64
CA ALA A 86 -3.70 2.63 -11.93
C ALA A 86 -3.01 1.62 -12.83
N TYR A 87 -3.76 1.00 -13.75
CA TYR A 87 -3.19 0.12 -14.75
C TYR A 87 -3.39 0.71 -16.14
N HIS A 88 -2.31 0.87 -16.89
CA HIS A 88 -2.35 1.35 -18.26
C HIS A 88 -1.14 0.89 -19.05
N ASP A 89 -1.35 0.46 -20.30
CA ASP A 89 -0.30 0.05 -21.25
C ASP A 89 0.68 -0.99 -20.67
N ARG A 90 0.16 -2.00 -19.96
CA ARG A 90 0.95 -3.05 -19.27
C ARG A 90 1.83 -2.55 -18.12
N TYR A 91 1.56 -1.37 -17.60
CA TYR A 91 2.20 -0.86 -16.40
C TYR A 91 1.21 -0.70 -15.26
N LEU A 92 1.65 -1.13 -14.07
CA LEU A 92 1.07 -0.70 -12.81
C LEU A 92 1.70 0.62 -12.40
N TRP A 93 0.90 1.67 -12.38
CA TRP A 93 1.26 2.98 -11.89
C TRP A 93 1.02 3.05 -10.38
N VAL A 94 1.99 3.61 -9.66
CA VAL A 94 1.99 3.76 -8.21
C VAL A 94 2.26 5.22 -7.87
N VAL A 95 1.43 5.79 -7.01
CA VAL A 95 1.54 7.18 -6.55
C VAL A 95 1.52 7.21 -5.02
N GLY A 96 2.55 7.79 -4.41
CA GLY A 96 2.59 8.11 -2.98
C GLY A 96 1.74 9.35 -2.65
N SER A 97 1.53 9.64 -1.37
CA SER A 97 0.64 10.74 -0.95
C SER A 97 1.12 12.15 -1.32
N HIS A 98 2.40 12.33 -1.67
CA HIS A 98 3.03 13.64 -1.94
C HIS A 98 2.81 14.66 -0.82
N SER A 99 2.66 14.18 0.42
CA SER A 99 2.36 15.01 1.58
C SER A 99 3.61 15.29 2.42
N LEU A 100 3.53 16.33 3.26
CA LEU A 100 4.46 16.52 4.37
C LEU A 100 3.85 15.93 5.63
N LYS A 101 4.67 15.41 6.56
CA LYS A 101 4.18 14.85 7.82
C LYS A 101 4.54 15.68 9.04
N ARG A 102 3.69 15.63 10.06
CA ARG A 102 3.96 16.21 11.39
C ARG A 102 4.61 15.17 12.28
N LYS A 103 5.56 15.58 13.13
CA LYS A 103 6.15 14.63 14.09
C LYS A 103 5.12 14.25 15.15
N LYS A 104 4.93 12.94 15.36
CA LYS A 104 4.11 12.39 16.44
C LYS A 104 4.66 12.83 17.82
N PRO A 105 3.79 13.16 18.80
CA PRO A 105 4.19 13.34 20.20
C PRO A 105 4.90 12.09 20.74
N GLN A 106 5.69 12.26 21.79
CA GLN A 106 6.32 11.14 22.50
C GLN A 106 5.67 11.02 23.89
N SER A 107 5.26 9.80 24.26
CA SER A 107 4.49 9.53 25.47
C SER A 107 5.27 9.76 26.77
N ASP A 108 6.60 9.82 26.71
CA ASP A 108 7.49 10.08 27.84
C ASP A 108 7.82 11.58 28.03
N LYS A 109 7.21 12.48 27.26
CA LYS A 109 7.48 13.92 27.29
C LYS A 109 6.31 14.73 27.85
N SER A 110 6.61 15.93 28.36
CA SER A 110 5.58 16.86 28.80
C SER A 110 4.69 17.32 27.64
N THR A 111 3.50 17.79 27.96
CA THR A 111 2.53 18.32 26.99
C THR A 111 3.14 19.40 26.10
N GLU A 112 3.94 20.30 26.66
CA GLU A 112 4.61 21.40 25.94
C GLU A 112 5.54 20.83 24.86
N LYS A 113 6.37 19.83 25.22
CA LYS A 113 7.25 19.14 24.26
C LYS A 113 6.45 18.35 23.22
N GLY A 114 5.30 17.81 23.60
CA GLY A 114 4.37 17.18 22.66
C GLY A 114 3.86 18.16 21.61
N ILE A 115 3.44 19.35 22.03
CA ILE A 115 2.98 20.44 21.15
C ILE A 115 4.11 20.91 20.22
N GLU A 116 5.31 21.14 20.75
CA GLU A 116 6.48 21.54 19.96
C GLU A 116 6.78 20.54 18.83
N ARG A 117 6.63 19.24 19.09
CA ARG A 117 6.80 18.20 18.07
C ARG A 117 5.71 18.24 17.00
N LEU A 118 4.46 18.42 17.39
CA LEU A 118 3.33 18.49 16.44
C LEU A 118 3.44 19.66 15.47
N VAL A 119 4.02 20.79 15.91
CA VAL A 119 4.27 21.95 15.04
C VAL A 119 5.35 21.66 13.98
N ARG A 120 6.24 20.70 14.23
CA ARG A 120 7.32 20.36 13.30
C ARG A 120 6.80 19.53 12.12
N ILE A 121 6.82 20.16 10.96
CA ILE A 121 6.52 19.56 9.65
C ILE A 121 7.84 19.13 9.00
N VAL A 122 7.90 17.90 8.50
CA VAL A 122 9.09 17.34 7.83
C VAL A 122 8.69 16.60 6.56
N PRO A 123 9.55 16.59 5.52
CA PRO A 123 9.38 15.70 4.39
C PRO A 123 9.68 14.26 4.79
N ASP A 124 9.00 13.35 4.12
CA ASP A 124 9.34 11.93 4.08
C ASP A 124 9.64 11.57 2.62
N PRO A 125 10.92 11.31 2.26
CA PRO A 125 11.32 11.16 0.87
C PRO A 125 10.56 10.08 0.09
N ASN A 126 10.17 8.97 0.75
CA ASN A 126 9.48 7.88 0.08
C ASN A 126 8.02 8.21 -0.27
N ARG A 127 7.43 9.27 0.30
CA ARG A 127 6.06 9.72 -0.03
C ARG A 127 5.93 10.45 -1.38
N TYR A 128 7.05 10.86 -1.97
CA TYR A 128 7.10 11.59 -3.25
C TYR A 128 7.38 10.67 -4.44
N VAL A 129 6.67 9.54 -4.50
CA VAL A 129 6.83 8.53 -5.55
C VAL A 129 5.75 8.69 -6.61
N ILE A 130 6.16 8.83 -7.86
CA ILE A 130 5.35 8.52 -9.04
C ILE A 130 6.16 7.53 -9.86
N ALA A 131 5.70 6.29 -9.92
CA ALA A 131 6.42 5.22 -10.57
C ALA A 131 5.49 4.37 -11.44
N ARG A 132 6.10 3.63 -12.36
CA ARG A 132 5.41 2.60 -13.14
C ARG A 132 6.22 1.32 -13.10
N ILE A 133 5.57 0.20 -12.79
CA ILE A 133 6.16 -1.13 -12.71
C ILE A 133 5.61 -1.94 -13.89
N PRO A 134 6.47 -2.46 -14.80
CA PRO A 134 6.00 -3.29 -15.90
C PRO A 134 5.38 -4.57 -15.35
N LEU A 135 4.18 -4.90 -15.82
CA LEU A 135 3.55 -6.19 -15.55
C LEU A 135 3.72 -7.08 -16.78
N ASN A 136 4.33 -8.25 -16.57
CA ASN A 136 4.34 -9.29 -17.57
C ASN A 136 3.03 -10.06 -17.47
N MET A 137 2.36 -10.23 -18.61
CA MET A 137 1.22 -11.14 -18.68
C MET A 137 1.75 -12.57 -18.56
N VAL A 138 1.34 -13.30 -17.53
CA VAL A 138 1.67 -14.71 -17.35
C VAL A 138 0.35 -15.47 -17.38
N ASP A 139 0.21 -16.39 -18.34
CA ASP A 139 -1.00 -17.21 -18.55
C ASP A 139 -2.30 -16.44 -18.85
N GLY A 140 -2.21 -15.28 -19.53
CA GLY A 140 -3.37 -14.45 -19.86
C GLY A 140 -3.91 -13.61 -18.69
N VAL A 141 -3.16 -13.59 -17.58
CA VAL A 141 -3.29 -12.69 -16.42
C VAL A 141 -2.19 -11.66 -16.44
#